data_AF-A0A381TME5-F1
#
_entry.id   AF-A0A381TME5-F1
#
_cell.length_a   1.000
_cell.length_b   1.000
_cell.length_c   1.000
_cell.angle_alpha   90.00
_cell.angle_beta   90.00
_cell.angle_gamma   90.00
#
_symmetry.space_group_name_H-M   'P 1'
#
loop_
_entity.id
_entity.type
_entity.pdbx_description
1 polymer ?
#
loop_
_entity_poly.entity_id
_entity_poly.type
_entity_poly.pdbx_seq_one_letter_code
_entity_poly.pdbx_strand_id
1 'polypeptide(L)'
;VPVLKDALVVCNIGIPSQELFSIRDRENHFYMLGSMGLCSSIGLGLALTTNKSVVALEGDGALLMNLGTLATIGNRAPDNLILLVIDNGSYGSTGDQATYTSEATSLA
;
A
#
# COMPACT_ATOMS: atom_id res chain seq x y z
N VAL A 1 -7.55 13.16 -3.80
CA VAL A 1 -6.42 13.98 -4.33
C VAL A 1 -6.50 14.00 -5.86
N PRO A 2 -6.25 15.12 -6.57
CA PRO A 2 -6.37 15.17 -8.04
C PRO A 2 -5.59 14.08 -8.79
N VAL A 3 -4.39 13.74 -8.32
CA VAL A 3 -3.53 12.70 -8.90
C VAL A 3 -4.12 11.29 -8.82
N LEU A 4 -4.99 11.01 -7.84
CA LEU A 4 -5.61 9.71 -7.63
C LEU A 4 -6.99 9.60 -8.30
N LYS A 5 -7.38 10.58 -9.12
CA LYS A 5 -8.78 10.67 -9.57
C LYS A 5 -9.23 9.50 -10.42
N ASP A 6 -8.36 9.02 -11.30
CA ASP A 6 -8.70 8.02 -12.31
C ASP A 6 -8.04 6.65 -12.04
N ALA A 7 -7.21 6.56 -10.99
CA ALA A 7 -6.53 5.33 -10.58
C ALA A 7 -7.37 4.52 -9.59
N LEU A 8 -7.30 3.19 -9.63
CA LEU A 8 -7.80 2.36 -8.54
C LEU A 8 -6.82 2.47 -7.36
N VAL A 9 -7.33 2.75 -6.16
CA VAL A 9 -6.49 2.93 -4.97
C VAL A 9 -6.78 1.80 -3.99
N VAL A 10 -5.76 1.06 -3.61
CA VAL A 10 -5.79 0.10 -2.51
C VAL A 10 -5.02 0.74 -1.36
N CYS A 11 -5.65 0.92 -0.20
CA CYS A 11 -4.98 1.52 0.96
C CYS A 11 -4.84 0.49 2.07
N ASN A 12 -3.67 0.48 2.74
CA ASN A 12 -3.40 -0.47 3.81
C ASN A 12 -4.34 -0.32 5.03
N ILE A 13 -4.15 -1.22 5.98
CA ILE A 13 -4.87 -1.21 7.24
C ILE A 13 -4.39 -0.07 8.14
N GLY A 14 -5.34 0.60 8.81
CA GLY A 14 -5.07 1.53 9.90
C GLY A 14 -5.37 2.99 9.55
N ILE A 15 -4.58 3.90 10.13
CA ILE A 15 -4.72 5.35 10.01
C ILE A 15 -4.67 5.82 8.55
N PRO A 16 -3.79 5.31 7.65
CA PRO A 16 -3.77 5.77 6.25
C PRO A 16 -5.11 5.59 5.52
N SER A 17 -5.83 4.48 5.77
CA SER A 17 -7.18 4.29 5.24
C SER A 17 -8.18 5.31 5.80
N GLN A 18 -8.12 5.61 7.09
CA GLN A 18 -9.00 6.59 7.74
C GLN A 18 -8.72 8.02 7.25
N GLU A 19 -7.45 8.38 7.07
CA GLU A 19 -7.02 9.67 6.53
C GLU A 19 -7.47 9.83 5.08
N LEU A 20 -7.23 8.83 4.22
CA LEU A 20 -7.65 8.87 2.83
C LEU A 20 -9.17 9.03 2.71
N PHE A 21 -9.93 8.28 3.51
CA PHE A 21 -11.38 8.39 3.58
C PHE A 21 -11.83 9.79 4.01
N SER A 22 -11.21 10.33 5.07
CA SER A 22 -11.53 11.65 5.63
C SER A 22 -11.17 12.80 4.68
N ILE A 23 -10.05 12.68 3.94
CA ILE A 23 -9.63 13.67 2.95
C ILE A 23 -10.62 13.70 1.79
N ARG A 24 -10.90 12.54 1.18
CA ARG A 24 -11.86 12.43 0.08
C ARG A 24 -12.16 10.98 -0.28
N ASP A 25 -13.21 10.43 0.31
CA ASP A 25 -13.76 9.14 -0.12
C ASP A 25 -14.25 9.13 -1.57
N ARG A 26 -14.11 7.96 -2.23
CA ARG A 26 -14.48 7.70 -3.62
C ARG A 26 -14.68 6.21 -3.89
N GLU A 27 -15.51 5.90 -4.88
CA GLU A 27 -15.77 4.51 -5.33
C GLU A 27 -14.53 3.77 -5.86
N ASN A 28 -13.51 4.50 -6.30
CA ASN A 28 -12.25 3.91 -6.77
C ASN A 28 -11.25 3.61 -5.64
N HIS A 29 -11.64 3.79 -4.38
CA HIS A 29 -10.82 3.44 -3.21
C HIS A 29 -11.29 2.13 -2.59
N PHE A 30 -10.34 1.23 -2.34
CA PHE A 30 -10.52 0.05 -1.53
C PHE A 30 -9.71 0.19 -0.25
N TYR A 31 -10.40 0.36 0.86
CA TYR A 31 -9.81 0.42 2.20
C TYR A 31 -9.65 -1.00 2.74
N MET A 32 -8.42 -1.50 2.77
CA MET A 32 -8.13 -2.86 3.20
C MET A 32 -8.02 -2.88 4.73
N LEU A 33 -9.09 -3.32 5.41
CA LEU A 33 -9.20 -3.26 6.88
C LEU A 33 -8.84 -4.57 7.61
N GLY A 34 -8.57 -5.66 6.88
CA GLY A 34 -8.57 -7.01 7.46
C GLY A 34 -7.27 -7.81 7.31
N SER A 35 -6.23 -7.29 6.66
CA SER A 35 -5.08 -8.12 6.24
C SER A 35 -3.78 -7.33 6.09
N MET A 36 -3.06 -7.17 7.19
CA MET A 36 -1.78 -6.46 7.19
C MET A 36 -0.77 -7.06 6.18
N GLY A 37 -0.13 -6.20 5.39
CA GLY A 37 0.83 -6.56 4.34
C GLY A 37 0.23 -7.05 3.02
N LEU A 38 -1.10 -7.17 2.89
CA LEU A 38 -1.72 -7.63 1.64
C LEU A 38 -2.15 -6.50 0.68
N CYS A 39 -1.99 -5.23 1.04
CA CYS A 39 -2.38 -4.13 0.15
C CYS A 39 -1.58 -4.18 -1.17
N SER A 40 -0.28 -4.41 -1.08
CA SER A 40 0.60 -4.64 -2.24
C SER A 40 0.18 -5.86 -3.09
N SER A 41 -0.21 -6.99 -2.48
CA SER A 41 -0.68 -8.18 -3.22
C SER A 41 -2.01 -7.95 -3.92
N ILE A 42 -2.96 -7.27 -3.27
CA ILE A 42 -4.26 -6.92 -3.86
C ILE A 42 -4.05 -5.94 -5.02
N GLY A 43 -3.18 -4.94 -4.84
CA GLY A 43 -2.80 -4.00 -5.90
C GLY A 43 -2.25 -4.73 -7.13
N LEU A 44 -1.36 -5.71 -6.94
CA LEU A 44 -0.86 -6.54 -8.03
C LEU A 44 -1.99 -7.32 -8.73
N GLY A 45 -2.87 -7.97 -7.98
CA GLY A 45 -4.01 -8.70 -8.56
C GLY A 45 -4.92 -7.81 -9.42
N LEU A 46 -5.19 -6.59 -8.96
CA LEU A 46 -5.93 -5.59 -9.74
C LEU A 46 -5.18 -5.19 -11.00
N ALA A 47 -3.89 -4.85 -10.89
CA ALA A 47 -3.08 -4.40 -12.03
C ALA A 47 -3.02 -5.46 -13.15
N LEU A 48 -3.02 -6.75 -12.79
CA LEU A 48 -3.03 -7.86 -13.75
C LEU A 48 -4.38 -8.09 -14.44
N THR A 49 -5.47 -7.50 -13.95
CA THR A 49 -6.83 -7.77 -14.42
C THR A 49 -7.51 -6.54 -15.06
N THR A 50 -6.83 -5.40 -15.11
CA THR A 50 -7.36 -4.15 -15.67
C THR A 50 -6.27 -3.33 -16.32
N ASN A 51 -6.65 -2.45 -17.25
CA ASN A 51 -5.74 -1.47 -17.87
C ASN A 51 -5.73 -0.12 -17.12
N LYS A 52 -6.53 0.03 -16.05
CA LYS A 52 -6.50 1.24 -15.21
C LYS A 52 -5.21 1.29 -14.40
N SER A 53 -4.71 2.48 -14.12
CA SER A 53 -3.63 2.65 -13.14
C SER A 53 -4.09 2.16 -11.77
N VAL A 54 -3.22 1.46 -11.05
CA VAL A 54 -3.46 0.95 -9.71
C VAL A 54 -2.40 1.52 -8.77
N VAL A 55 -2.83 2.10 -7.66
CA VAL A 55 -1.96 2.63 -6.61
C VAL A 55 -2.20 1.83 -5.34
N ALA A 56 -1.19 1.09 -4.89
CA ALA A 56 -1.19 0.44 -3.59
C ALA A 56 -0.44 1.34 -2.58
N LEU A 57 -1.16 1.85 -1.58
CA LEU A 57 -0.63 2.65 -0.49
C LEU A 57 -0.30 1.72 0.69
N GLU A 58 0.97 1.39 0.86
CA GLU A 58 1.46 0.45 1.88
C GLU A 58 2.31 1.19 2.92
N GLY A 59 2.35 0.69 4.15
CA GLY A 59 3.30 1.15 5.16
C GLY A 59 4.57 0.29 5.12
N ASP A 60 5.70 0.84 5.52
CA ASP A 60 6.95 0.10 5.77
C ASP A 60 6.75 -1.18 6.59
N GLY A 61 6.15 -1.08 7.78
CA GLY A 61 5.94 -2.22 8.66
C GLY A 61 5.02 -3.28 8.06
N ALA A 62 4.01 -2.85 7.30
CA ALA A 62 3.09 -3.73 6.61
C ALA A 62 3.76 -4.43 5.42
N LEU A 63 4.58 -3.71 4.65
CA LEU A 63 5.35 -4.28 3.54
C LEU A 63 6.34 -5.33 4.04
N LEU A 64 7.04 -5.04 5.14
CA LEU A 64 7.99 -5.98 5.74
C LEU A 64 7.33 -7.30 6.16
N MET A 65 6.07 -7.26 6.59
CA MET A 65 5.31 -8.47 6.96
C MET A 65 4.94 -9.35 5.75
N ASN A 66 4.96 -8.79 4.54
CA ASN A 66 4.72 -9.53 3.30
C ASN A 66 5.76 -9.20 2.23
N LEU A 67 7.04 -9.22 2.62
CA LEU A 67 8.15 -8.83 1.74
C LEU A 67 8.22 -9.68 0.45
N GLY A 68 7.77 -10.94 0.52
CA GLY A 68 7.70 -11.86 -0.62
C GLY A 68 6.83 -11.36 -1.78
N THR A 69 5.90 -10.43 -1.53
CA THR A 69 5.13 -9.78 -2.60
C THR A 69 6.04 -9.03 -3.58
N LEU A 70 7.14 -8.42 -3.14
CA LEU A 70 8.04 -7.68 -4.02
C LEU A 70 8.65 -8.57 -5.11
N ALA A 71 9.03 -9.80 -4.76
CA ALA A 71 9.52 -10.77 -5.75
C ALA A 71 8.46 -11.10 -6.80
N THR A 72 7.20 -11.22 -6.39
CA THR A 72 6.08 -11.49 -7.29
C THR A 72 5.76 -10.28 -8.17
N ILE A 73 5.75 -9.07 -7.60
CA ILE A 73 5.58 -7.82 -8.34
C ILE A 73 6.70 -7.67 -9.38
N GLY A 74 7.96 -7.84 -8.98
CA GLY A 74 9.11 -7.74 -9.88
C GLY A 74 9.09 -8.78 -11.00
N ASN A 75 8.59 -10.00 -10.72
CA ASN A 75 8.46 -11.04 -11.74
C ASN A 75 7.33 -10.75 -12.75
N ARG A 76 6.20 -10.19 -12.27
CA ARG A 76 5.03 -9.90 -13.13
C ARG A 76 5.15 -8.57 -13.85
N ALA A 77 5.84 -7.62 -13.23
CA ALA A 77 6.17 -6.28 -13.73
C ALA A 77 5.05 -5.61 -14.56
N PRO A 78 3.83 -5.46 -14.02
CA PRO A 78 2.77 -4.76 -14.75
C PRO A 78 3.09 -3.25 -14.86
N ASP A 79 2.90 -2.68 -16.05
CA ASP A 79 3.22 -1.28 -16.34
C ASP A 79 2.29 -0.26 -15.64
N ASN A 80 1.17 -0.74 -15.09
CA ASN A 80 0.11 0.08 -14.50
C ASN A 80 0.02 -0.01 -12.96
N LEU A 81 1.00 -0.62 -12.29
CA LEU A 81 1.04 -0.69 -10.82
C LEU A 81 2.05 0.31 -10.23
N ILE A 82 1.59 1.12 -9.29
CA ILE A 82 2.42 1.95 -8.42
C ILE A 82 2.29 1.42 -7.00
N LEU A 83 3.38 0.90 -6.43
CA LEU A 83 3.48 0.61 -5.01
C LEU A 83 4.09 1.84 -4.31
N LEU A 84 3.27 2.58 -3.58
CA LEU A 84 3.70 3.71 -2.76
C LEU A 84 3.88 3.24 -1.32
N VAL A 85 5.12 3.22 -0.85
CA VAL A 85 5.45 2.82 0.51
C VAL A 85 5.67 4.06 1.36
N ILE A 86 4.90 4.19 2.43
CA ILE A 86 5.07 5.22 3.45
C ILE A 86 6.02 4.64 4.50
N ASP A 87 7.27 5.09 4.45
CA ASP A 87 8.30 4.70 5.42
C ASP A 87 8.44 5.79 6.49
N ASN A 88 7.80 5.57 7.63
CA ASN A 88 7.87 6.44 8.80
C ASN A 88 8.59 5.76 9.99
N GLY A 89 9.12 4.55 9.81
CA GLY A 89 9.80 3.80 10.86
C GLY A 89 8.90 3.31 11.99
N SER A 90 7.57 3.30 11.82
CA SER A 90 6.64 3.12 12.95
C SER A 90 5.29 2.51 12.57
N TYR A 91 4.82 1.55 13.39
CA TYR A 91 3.44 1.08 13.38
C TYR A 91 2.49 2.11 14.01
N GLY A 92 2.30 3.25 13.35
CA GLY A 92 1.55 4.39 13.92
C GLY A 92 0.09 4.08 14.29
N SER A 93 -0.52 3.07 13.68
CA SER A 93 -1.91 2.69 13.98
C SER A 93 -2.07 1.88 15.27
N THR A 94 -0.99 1.34 15.83
CA THR A 94 -1.03 0.45 17.01
C THR A 94 -0.33 1.02 18.24
N GLY A 95 0.09 2.29 18.19
CA GLY A 95 0.76 2.98 19.29
C GLY A 95 2.25 3.21 19.07
N ASP A 96 2.64 3.49 17.83
CA ASP A 96 3.98 3.93 17.43
C ASP A 96 5.13 2.98 17.82
N GLN A 97 4.92 1.67 17.70
CA GLN A 97 6.01 0.72 17.84
C GLN A 97 6.97 0.85 16.66
N ALA A 98 8.26 0.90 16.95
CA ALA A 98 9.31 0.95 15.94
C ALA A 98 9.18 -0.23 14.94
N THR A 99 9.29 0.07 13.65
CA THR A 99 9.48 -0.93 12.59
C THR A 99 10.97 -1.13 12.36
N TYR A 100 11.34 -2.17 11.61
CA TYR A 100 12.74 -2.42 11.29
C TYR A 100 13.38 -1.37 10.36
N THR A 101 12.60 -0.50 9.70
CA THR A 101 13.15 0.63 8.92
C THR A 101 13.61 1.80 9.79
N SER A 102 13.23 1.81 11.09
CA SER A 102 13.85 2.70 12.08
C SER A 102 15.24 2.22 12.56
N GLU A 103 15.66 1.02 12.15
CA GLU A 103 16.95 0.41 12.49
C GLU A 103 17.87 0.33 11.25
N ALA A 104 18.37 -0.86 10.92
CA ALA A 104 19.31 -1.07 9.81
C ALA A 104 18.64 -1.43 8.47
N THR A 105 17.32 -1.63 8.45
CA THR A 105 16.62 -1.99 7.21
C THR A 105 16.38 -0.74 6.37
N SER A 106 16.81 -0.75 5.11
CA SER A 106 16.45 0.30 4.16
C SER A 106 15.58 -0.27 3.03
N LEU A 107 14.47 0.40 2.75
CA LEU A 107 13.63 0.10 1.59
C LEU A 107 14.07 0.86 0.32
N ALA A 108 15.08 1.74 0.44
CA ALA A 108 15.65 2.55 -0.63
C ALA A 108 17.19 2.58 -0.62
#